data_AF-A0AAW0K7G7-F1
#
_entry.id   AF-A0AAW0K7G7-F1
#
_cell.length_a   1.000
_cell.length_b   1.000
_cell.length_c   1.000
_cell.angle_alpha   90.00
_cell.angle_beta   90.00
_cell.angle_gamma   90.00
#
_symmetry.space_group_name_H-M   'P 1'
#
loop_
_entity.id
_entity.type
_entity.pdbx_description
1 polymer ?
#
loop_
_entity_poly.entity_id
_entity_poly.type
_entity_poly.pdbx_seq_one_letter_code
_entity_poly.pdbx_strand_id
1 'polypeptide(L)'
;MQTVYLREISSSQWEKLQEEDTDPGQLKGLSAYTHVELPYYSKFILIAAYLASYNPARTDRRFFLKHHGKIKKTNFLKKHEKTSNHLLGPKPFPLDRLLAILYSIVDSRVAPTANIFSQVGLILGSSCH
;
A
#
# COMPACT_ATOMS: atom_id res chain seq x y z
N MET A 1 -11.85 18.32 19.80
CA MET A 1 -12.37 19.19 18.72
C MET A 1 -12.20 18.56 17.33
N GLN A 2 -11.02 18.11 16.89
CA GLN A 2 -10.80 17.58 15.52
C GLN A 2 -11.62 16.32 15.16
N THR A 3 -11.85 15.43 16.12
CA THR A 3 -12.49 14.11 15.89
C THR A 3 -14.00 14.18 15.61
N VAL A 4 -14.69 15.27 15.99
CA VAL A 4 -16.10 15.52 15.61
C VAL A 4 -16.21 15.88 14.13
N TYR A 5 -15.38 16.83 13.67
CA TYR A 5 -15.42 17.35 12.30
C TYR A 5 -15.02 16.30 11.27
N LEU A 6 -14.17 15.35 11.66
CA LEU A 6 -13.79 14.18 10.85
C LEU A 6 -14.83 13.04 10.91
N ARG A 7 -15.95 13.22 11.62
CA ARG A 7 -16.97 12.18 11.93
C ARG A 7 -16.37 10.89 12.48
N GLU A 8 -15.29 10.98 13.24
CA GLU A 8 -14.67 9.78 13.82
C GLU A 8 -15.52 9.19 14.95
N ILE A 9 -16.43 9.98 15.51
CA ILE A 9 -17.33 9.66 16.63
C ILE A 9 -18.71 10.26 16.32
N SER A 10 -19.80 9.53 16.59
CA SER A 10 -21.18 9.96 16.36
C SER A 10 -21.60 11.09 17.32
N SER A 11 -22.52 11.97 16.92
CA SER A 11 -23.05 13.05 17.79
C SER A 11 -23.60 12.51 19.12
N SER A 12 -24.30 11.38 19.07
CA SER A 12 -24.81 10.66 20.25
C SER A 12 -23.72 10.10 21.19
N GLN A 13 -22.52 9.82 20.68
CA GLN A 13 -21.36 9.41 21.49
C GLN A 13 -20.64 10.61 22.09
N TRP A 14 -20.65 11.76 21.39
CA TRP A 14 -20.11 13.03 21.88
C TRP A 14 -20.91 13.63 23.03
N GLU A 15 -22.24 13.53 22.99
CA GLU A 15 -23.10 14.01 24.08
C GLU A 15 -22.87 13.22 25.37
N LYS A 16 -22.75 11.88 25.28
CA LYS A 16 -22.43 11.02 26.45
C LYS A 16 -21.08 11.34 27.10
N LEU A 17 -20.08 11.76 26.31
CA LEU A 17 -18.76 12.16 26.83
C LEU A 17 -18.81 13.47 27.62
N GLN A 18 -19.74 14.37 27.29
CA GLN A 18 -19.92 15.62 28.05
C GLN A 18 -20.66 15.37 29.37
N GLU A 19 -21.54 14.37 29.42
CA GLU A 19 -22.27 14.01 30.63
C GLU A 19 -21.41 13.24 31.65
N GLU A 20 -20.45 12.41 31.20
CA GLU A 20 -19.66 11.53 32.09
C GLU A 20 -18.25 12.03 32.48
N ASP A 21 -17.87 13.29 32.22
CA ASP A 21 -16.54 13.86 32.56
C ASP A 21 -15.36 12.94 32.14
N THR A 22 -15.57 12.16 31.07
CA THR A 22 -14.67 11.08 30.64
C THR A 22 -13.71 11.60 29.59
N ASP A 23 -12.42 11.39 29.84
CA ASP A 23 -11.32 11.89 29.03
C ASP A 23 -11.46 11.46 27.54
N PRO A 24 -11.57 12.40 26.57
CA PRO A 24 -11.84 12.09 25.16
C PRO A 24 -10.69 11.33 24.46
N GLY A 25 -9.55 11.13 25.14
CA GLY A 25 -8.42 10.35 24.64
C GLY A 25 -8.64 8.82 24.64
N GLN A 26 -9.69 8.31 25.29
CA GLN A 26 -9.93 6.87 25.43
C GLN A 26 -10.75 6.26 24.27
N LEU A 27 -11.43 7.09 23.47
CA LEU A 27 -12.18 6.62 22.31
C LEU A 27 -11.26 6.54 21.08
N LYS A 28 -10.90 5.31 20.71
CA LYS A 28 -10.35 5.01 19.39
C LYS A 28 -11.40 5.31 18.32
N GLY A 29 -11.34 6.51 17.73
CA GLY A 29 -12.16 6.88 16.58
C GLY A 29 -11.96 5.94 15.40
N LEU A 30 -12.82 6.01 14.38
CA LEU A 30 -12.75 5.20 13.15
C LEU A 30 -11.34 5.16 12.52
N SER A 31 -10.57 6.24 12.65
CA SER A 31 -9.18 6.37 12.17
C SER A 31 -8.19 5.39 12.84
N ALA A 32 -8.47 4.91 14.05
CA ALA A 32 -7.64 3.92 14.74
C ALA A 32 -7.83 2.48 14.18
N TYR A 33 -8.84 2.25 13.32
CA TYR A 33 -9.09 0.95 12.65
C TYR A 33 -8.30 0.79 11.34
N THR A 34 -7.14 1.43 11.21
CA THR A 34 -6.23 1.25 10.06
C THR A 34 -5.60 -0.14 10.01
N HIS A 35 -5.72 -0.94 11.07
CA HIS A 35 -5.28 -2.32 11.10
C HIS A 35 -6.36 -3.26 10.55
N VAL A 36 -6.27 -3.57 9.26
CA VAL A 36 -7.13 -4.58 8.62
C VAL A 36 -6.42 -5.94 8.64
N GLU A 37 -7.10 -6.98 9.11
CA GLU A 37 -6.58 -8.35 9.04
C GLU A 37 -6.79 -8.93 7.64
N LEU A 38 -5.73 -8.91 6.84
CA LEU A 38 -5.73 -9.51 5.50
C LEU A 38 -5.10 -10.92 5.51
N PRO A 39 -5.52 -11.82 4.60
CA PRO A 39 -4.82 -13.07 4.33
C PRO A 39 -3.34 -12.85 3.99
N TYR A 40 -2.49 -13.84 4.29
CA TYR A 40 -1.03 -13.74 4.12
C TYR A 40 -0.63 -13.23 2.72
N TYR A 41 -1.11 -13.88 1.66
CA TYR A 41 -0.80 -13.48 0.28
C TYR A 41 -1.34 -12.10 -0.09
N SER A 42 -2.52 -11.74 0.43
CA SER A 42 -3.13 -10.43 0.19
C SER A 42 -2.26 -9.29 0.75
N LYS A 43 -1.61 -9.48 1.90
CA LYS A 43 -0.64 -8.50 2.44
C LYS A 43 0.54 -8.27 1.49
N PHE A 44 1.12 -9.35 0.95
CA PHE A 44 2.24 -9.25 0.01
C PHE A 44 1.82 -8.66 -1.34
N ILE A 45 0.64 -9.00 -1.84
CA ILE A 45 0.08 -8.42 -3.07
C ILE A 45 -0.09 -6.91 -2.90
N LEU A 46 -0.64 -6.46 -1.77
CA LEU A 46 -0.83 -5.04 -1.49
C LEU A 46 0.51 -4.27 -1.43
N ILE A 47 1.50 -4.84 -0.73
CA ILE A 47 2.84 -4.26 -0.64
C ILE A 47 3.51 -4.23 -2.02
N ALA A 48 3.39 -5.30 -2.81
CA ALA A 48 3.94 -5.36 -4.16
C ALA A 48 3.27 -4.34 -5.11
N ALA A 49 1.95 -4.17 -5.01
CA ALA A 49 1.20 -3.17 -5.78
C ALA A 49 1.61 -1.74 -5.42
N TYR A 50 1.81 -1.47 -4.12
CA TYR A 50 2.34 -0.20 -3.66
C TYR A 50 3.74 0.07 -4.22
N LEU A 51 4.65 -0.90 -4.11
CA LEU A 51 6.01 -0.77 -4.65
C LEU A 51 6.01 -0.58 -6.18
N ALA A 52 5.14 -1.29 -6.90
CA ALA A 52 4.98 -1.12 -8.34
C ALA A 52 4.46 0.29 -8.68
N SER A 53 3.50 0.81 -7.94
CA SER A 53 2.89 2.10 -8.27
C SER A 53 3.80 3.30 -7.99
N TYR A 54 4.55 3.29 -6.88
CA TYR A 54 5.37 4.43 -6.48
C TYR A 54 6.78 4.40 -7.04
N ASN A 55 7.33 3.21 -7.32
CA ASN A 55 8.69 3.08 -7.84
C ASN A 55 8.70 3.10 -9.37
N PRO A 56 9.70 3.73 -10.02
CA PRO A 56 9.87 3.62 -11.46
C PRO A 56 10.36 2.22 -11.85
N ALA A 57 9.79 1.64 -12.91
CA ALA A 57 10.10 0.28 -13.38
C ALA A 57 11.60 0.00 -13.65
N ARG A 58 12.38 1.05 -13.93
CA ARG A 58 13.83 0.96 -14.13
C ARG A 58 14.60 0.56 -12.87
N THR A 59 14.03 0.81 -11.69
CA THR A 59 14.66 0.53 -10.40
C THR A 59 14.37 -0.87 -9.88
N ASP A 60 13.34 -1.55 -10.40
CA ASP A 60 12.96 -2.89 -9.96
C ASP A 60 14.13 -3.87 -10.09
N ARG A 61 14.85 -3.80 -11.23
CA ARG A 61 16.08 -4.55 -11.50
C ARG A 61 17.28 -4.14 -10.65
N ARG A 62 17.17 -3.26 -9.67
CA ARG A 62 18.22 -2.93 -8.69
C ARG A 62 17.81 -3.30 -7.26
N PHE A 63 16.51 -3.42 -7.01
CA PHE A 63 15.96 -3.74 -5.69
C PHE A 63 15.61 -5.21 -5.54
N PHE A 64 15.14 -5.86 -6.62
CA PHE A 64 14.48 -7.17 -6.54
C PHE A 64 15.25 -8.33 -7.18
N LEU A 65 16.40 -8.09 -7.81
CA LEU A 65 17.16 -9.14 -8.52
C LEU A 65 18.42 -9.52 -7.73
N LYS A 66 18.36 -10.57 -6.90
CA LYS A 66 19.44 -10.99 -5.99
C LYS A 66 20.85 -11.06 -6.63
N HIS A 67 20.95 -11.35 -7.92
CA HIS A 67 22.20 -11.31 -8.70
C HIS A 67 22.23 -10.14 -9.68
N HIS A 68 22.25 -8.92 -9.15
CA HIS A 68 22.62 -7.75 -9.93
C HIS A 68 24.09 -7.90 -10.35
N GLY A 69 24.34 -8.38 -11.56
CA GLY A 69 25.68 -8.33 -12.17
C GLY A 69 26.23 -6.89 -12.17
N LYS A 70 27.48 -6.71 -12.58
CA LYS A 70 28.10 -5.37 -12.68
C LYS A 70 27.29 -4.49 -13.66
N ILE A 71 26.37 -3.68 -13.14
CA ILE A 71 25.62 -2.71 -13.94
C ILE A 71 26.63 -1.70 -14.46
N LYS A 72 26.90 -1.74 -15.77
CA LYS A 72 27.66 -0.70 -16.45
C LYS A 72 26.95 0.62 -16.18
N LYS A 73 27.64 1.57 -15.53
CA LYS A 73 27.13 2.92 -15.29
C LYS A 73 26.96 3.63 -16.64
N THR A 74 25.85 3.40 -17.31
CA THR A 74 25.47 4.24 -18.45
C THR A 74 25.05 5.58 -17.85
N ASN A 75 25.84 6.62 -18.08
CA ASN A 75 25.57 7.99 -17.66
C ASN A 75 24.30 8.49 -18.37
N PHE A 76 23.13 8.10 -17.87
CA PHE A 76 21.89 8.66 -18.30
C PHE A 76 21.56 9.84 -17.42
N LEU A 77 21.42 10.99 -18.08
CA LEU A 77 20.96 12.25 -17.54
C LEU A 77 19.78 11.97 -16.60
N LYS A 78 20.06 12.06 -15.29
CA LYS A 78 19.02 12.04 -14.27
C LYS A 78 18.16 13.27 -14.57
N LYS A 79 17.04 13.10 -15.28
CA LYS A 79 15.92 14.02 -15.13
C LYS A 79 15.55 13.87 -13.66
N HIS A 80 16.11 14.77 -12.86
CA HIS A 80 15.87 14.82 -11.44
C HIS A 80 14.39 15.17 -11.32
N GLU A 81 13.55 14.14 -11.23
CA GLU A 81 12.15 14.27 -10.84
C GLU A 81 12.21 14.72 -9.38
N LYS A 82 12.46 16.03 -9.19
CA LYS A 82 12.58 16.73 -7.89
C LYS A 82 11.25 16.72 -7.14
N THR A 83 10.16 16.40 -7.83
CA THR A 83 8.86 16.13 -7.25
C THR A 83 8.90 14.72 -6.67
N SER A 84 8.81 14.62 -5.34
CA SER A 84 8.65 13.32 -4.69
C SER A 84 7.45 12.60 -5.31
N ASN A 85 7.67 11.39 -5.84
CA ASN A 85 6.65 10.58 -6.51
C ASN A 85 5.39 10.40 -5.64
N HIS A 86 5.52 10.54 -4.32
CA HIS A 86 4.41 10.48 -3.39
C HIS A 86 3.39 11.63 -3.55
N LEU A 87 3.81 12.78 -4.10
CA LEU A 87 2.92 13.91 -4.34
C LEU A 87 2.17 13.81 -5.68
N LEU A 88 2.65 12.97 -6.60
CA LEU A 88 2.06 12.80 -7.94
C LEU A 88 0.96 11.72 -7.98
N GLY A 89 0.74 11.04 -6.85
CA GLY A 89 -0.24 9.97 -6.75
C GLY A 89 0.25 8.63 -7.33
N PRO A 90 -0.59 7.59 -7.27
CA PRO A 90 -0.24 6.25 -7.72
C PRO A 90 -0.11 6.18 -9.24
N LYS A 91 1.03 5.68 -9.74
CA LYS A 91 1.25 5.45 -11.19
C LYS A 91 0.67 4.10 -11.60
N PRO A 92 0.04 3.98 -12.79
CA PRO A 92 -0.42 2.69 -13.30
C PRO A 92 0.74 1.76 -13.60
N PHE A 93 0.56 0.46 -13.39
CA PHE A 93 1.57 -0.56 -13.63
C PHE A 93 0.96 -1.81 -14.28
N PRO A 94 1.71 -2.54 -15.12
CA PRO A 94 1.22 -3.77 -15.73
C PRO A 94 1.21 -4.92 -14.72
N LEU A 95 0.31 -5.88 -14.91
CA LEU A 95 0.16 -7.05 -14.05
C LEU A 95 1.45 -7.88 -13.97
N ASP A 96 2.18 -8.03 -15.07
CA ASP A 96 3.45 -8.76 -15.12
C ASP A 96 4.48 -8.17 -14.14
N ARG A 97 4.49 -6.85 -13.99
CA ARG A 97 5.39 -6.15 -13.07
C ARG A 97 4.99 -6.41 -11.61
N LEU A 98 3.70 -6.41 -11.30
CA LEU A 98 3.19 -6.76 -9.97
C LEU A 98 3.62 -8.17 -9.58
N LEU A 99 3.40 -9.14 -10.47
CA LEU A 99 3.74 -10.54 -10.25
C LEU A 99 5.24 -10.73 -10.08
N ALA A 100 6.05 -10.07 -10.92
CA ALA A 100 7.51 -10.12 -10.80
C ALA A 100 8.00 -9.60 -9.43
N ILE A 101 7.45 -8.49 -8.96
CA ILE A 101 7.77 -7.95 -7.62
C ILE A 101 7.26 -8.91 -6.54
N LEU A 102 6.03 -9.41 -6.64
CA LEU A 102 5.45 -10.36 -5.69
C LEU A 102 6.32 -11.61 -5.51
N TYR A 103 6.74 -12.25 -6.60
CA TYR A 103 7.61 -13.43 -6.54
C TYR A 103 9.03 -13.10 -6.07
N SER A 104 9.48 -11.85 -6.20
CA SER A 104 10.79 -11.44 -5.70
C SER A 104 10.81 -11.19 -4.19
N ILE A 105 9.68 -10.75 -3.61
CA ILE A 105 9.57 -10.48 -2.17
C ILE A 105 9.11 -11.70 -1.37
N VAL A 106 8.42 -12.63 -2.02
CA VAL A 106 7.97 -13.87 -1.39
C VAL A 106 9.05 -14.95 -1.57
N ASP A 107 9.81 -15.23 -0.51
CA ASP A 107 10.94 -16.17 -0.53
C ASP A 107 10.50 -17.65 -0.67
N SER A 108 9.22 -17.96 -0.40
CA SER A 108 8.65 -19.29 -0.62
C SER A 108 8.32 -19.52 -2.10
N ARG A 109 8.58 -20.73 -2.63
CA ARG A 109 8.14 -21.12 -3.99
C ARG A 109 6.60 -21.14 -4.05
N VAL A 110 6.01 -20.00 -4.36
CA VAL A 110 4.56 -19.88 -4.54
C VAL A 110 4.23 -20.33 -5.95
N ALA A 111 3.47 -21.42 -6.08
CA ALA A 111 2.89 -21.79 -7.35
C ALA A 111 1.86 -20.71 -7.77
N PRO A 112 1.85 -20.29 -9.05
CA PRO A 112 0.83 -19.38 -9.59
C PRO A 112 -0.54 -20.07 -9.57
N THR A 113 -1.22 -20.00 -8.41
CA THR A 113 -2.55 -20.59 -8.22
C THR A 113 -3.63 -19.58 -8.58
N ALA A 114 -4.75 -20.06 -9.12
CA ALA A 114 -5.89 -19.22 -9.49
C ALA A 114 -6.36 -18.33 -8.33
N ASN A 115 -6.22 -18.79 -7.09
CA ASN A 115 -6.58 -18.04 -5.88
C ASN A 115 -5.78 -16.73 -5.72
N ILE A 116 -4.52 -16.71 -6.14
CA ILE A 116 -3.68 -15.50 -6.10
C ILE A 116 -4.19 -14.48 -7.11
N PHE A 117 -4.52 -14.93 -8.33
CA PHE A 117 -5.09 -14.06 -9.36
C PHE A 117 -6.46 -13.51 -8.96
N SER A 118 -7.32 -14.33 -8.33
CA SER A 118 -8.59 -13.88 -7.77
C SER A 118 -8.41 -12.83 -6.67
N GLN A 119 -7.42 -13.00 -5.78
CA GLN A 119 -7.09 -12.00 -4.75
C GLN A 119 -6.55 -10.69 -5.34
N VAL A 120 -5.71 -10.77 -6.38
CA VAL A 120 -5.24 -9.59 -7.12
C VAL A 120 -6.43 -8.84 -7.71
N GLY A 121 -7.36 -9.54 -8.37
CA GLY A 121 -8.57 -8.94 -8.92
C GLY A 121 -9.48 -8.30 -7.86
N LEU A 122 -9.65 -8.97 -6.72
CA LEU A 122 -10.43 -8.43 -5.59
C LEU A 122 -9.82 -7.14 -5.04
N ILE A 123 -8.51 -7.14 -4.76
CA ILE A 123 -7.83 -5.98 -4.14
C ILE A 123 -7.78 -4.80 -5.12
N LEU A 124 -7.49 -5.04 -6.40
CA LEU A 124 -7.43 -3.97 -7.40
C LEU A 124 -8.82 -3.49 -7.82
N GLY A 125 -9.82 -4.38 -7.87
CA GLY A 125 -11.20 -4.04 -8.22
C GLY A 125 -11.96 -3.29 -7.14
N SER A 126 -11.62 -3.49 -5.86
CA SER A 126 -12.25 -2.80 -4.72
C SER A 126 -11.96 -1.30 -4.67
N SER A 127 -10.99 -0.79 -5.44
CA SER A 127 -10.68 0.65 -5.54
C SER A 127 -11.39 1.37 -6.70
N CYS A 128 -12.24 0.67 -7.48
CA CYS A 128 -12.98 1.22 -8.62
C CYS A 128 -14.46 1.54 -8.33
N HIS A 129 -14.83 1.78 -7.06
CA HIS A 129 -16.15 2.32 -6.70
C HIS A 129 -16.00 3.55 -5.81
#